data_AF-A0A7J9NMR8-F1
#
_entry.id   AF-A0A7J9NMR8-F1
#
_cell.length_a   1.000
_cell.length_b   1.000
_cell.length_c   1.000
_cell.angle_alpha   90.00
_cell.angle_beta   90.00
_cell.angle_gamma   90.00
#
_symmetry.space_group_name_H-M   'P 1'
#
loop_
_entity.id
_entity.type
_entity.pdbx_description
1 polymer ?
#
loop_
_entity_poly.entity_id
_entity_poly.type
_entity_poly.pdbx_seq_one_letter_code
_entity_poly.pdbx_strand_id
1 'polypeptide(L)'
;MVKLNKNELELITQVLKRAESISRDVNPESFIYSDDMYIGRNDSCRTALYAIDNKEFLEDFGEEEFEEIVWDELKLYEDYLYEKQAKSEESEEISEKITEVKKLIKKIKPYDE
;
A
#
# COMPACT_ATOMS: atom_id res chain seq x y z
N MET A 1 -7.37 -6.62 -13.91
CA MET A 1 -6.55 -6.79 -12.71
C MET A 1 -5.13 -7.15 -13.11
N VAL A 2 -4.19 -6.38 -12.61
CA VAL A 2 -2.75 -6.64 -12.68
C VAL A 2 -2.46 -8.06 -12.18
N LYS A 3 -1.69 -8.83 -12.96
CA LYS A 3 -1.33 -10.21 -12.56
C LYS A 3 -0.32 -10.18 -11.42
N LEU A 4 -0.82 -10.26 -10.19
CA LEU A 4 -0.01 -10.32 -8.98
C LEU A 4 0.43 -11.77 -8.68
N ASN A 5 1.71 -11.95 -8.35
CA ASN A 5 2.22 -13.22 -7.87
C ASN A 5 1.97 -13.37 -6.36
N LYS A 6 2.23 -14.58 -5.83
CA LYS A 6 1.98 -14.89 -4.41
C LYS A 6 2.70 -13.93 -3.45
N ASN A 7 3.97 -13.62 -3.72
CA ASN A 7 4.77 -12.77 -2.84
C ASN A 7 4.28 -11.32 -2.88
N GLU A 8 3.87 -10.83 -4.05
CA GLU A 8 3.28 -9.50 -4.21
C GLU A 8 1.95 -9.38 -3.45
N LEU A 9 1.09 -10.41 -3.54
CA LEU A 9 -0.17 -10.46 -2.77
C LEU A 9 0.07 -10.53 -1.26
N GLU A 10 1.07 -11.30 -0.82
CA GLU A 10 1.46 -11.36 0.59
C GLU A 10 1.94 -10.00 1.09
N LEU A 11 2.76 -9.29 0.32
CA LEU A 11 3.22 -7.93 0.65
C LEU A 11 2.05 -6.96 0.74
N ILE A 12 1.17 -6.93 -0.27
CA ILE A 12 -0.03 -6.07 -0.29
C ILE A 12 -0.88 -6.34 0.96
N THR A 13 -1.14 -7.62 1.26
CA THR A 13 -1.90 -8.01 2.45
C THR A 13 -1.26 -7.50 3.74
N GLN A 14 0.06 -7.57 3.86
CA GLN A 14 0.79 -7.05 5.02
C GLN A 14 0.68 -5.53 5.12
N VAL A 15 0.79 -4.82 4.02
CA VAL A 15 0.67 -3.35 3.96
C VAL A 15 -0.74 -2.92 4.38
N LEU A 16 -1.79 -3.50 3.77
CA LEU A 16 -3.19 -3.20 4.10
C LEU A 16 -3.50 -3.48 5.58
N LYS A 17 -2.99 -4.58 6.15
CA LYS A 17 -3.15 -4.90 7.58
C LYS A 17 -2.43 -3.92 8.51
N ARG A 18 -1.36 -3.28 8.02
CA ARG A 18 -0.53 -2.34 8.78
C ARG A 18 -0.86 -0.88 8.48
N ALA A 19 -1.81 -0.60 7.59
CA ALA A 19 -2.19 0.75 7.15
C ALA A 19 -2.36 1.73 8.32
N GLU A 20 -3.09 1.32 9.37
CA GLU A 20 -3.29 2.14 10.57
C GLU A 20 -1.96 2.45 11.28
N SER A 21 -1.10 1.45 11.49
CA SER A 21 0.20 1.63 12.16
C SER A 21 1.14 2.51 11.34
N ILE A 22 1.20 2.27 10.02
CA ILE A 22 2.02 3.05 9.08
C ILE A 22 1.60 4.51 9.16
N SER A 23 0.29 4.78 9.09
CA SER A 23 -0.25 6.14 9.16
C SER A 23 0.06 6.89 10.47
N ARG A 24 0.42 6.21 11.56
CA ARG A 24 0.81 6.91 12.80
C ARG A 24 2.27 7.31 12.80
N ASP A 25 3.07 6.62 11.99
CA ASP A 25 4.52 6.70 11.98
C ASP A 25 5.06 7.52 10.80
N VAL A 26 4.24 7.86 9.80
CA VAL A 26 4.61 8.76 8.68
C VAL A 26 4.18 10.20 8.98
N ASN A 27 4.95 11.17 8.49
CA ASN A 27 4.57 12.59 8.51
C ASN A 27 3.19 12.82 7.85
N PRO A 28 2.26 13.54 8.50
CA PRO A 28 1.00 13.99 7.91
C PRO A 28 1.11 14.63 6.51
N GLU A 29 2.25 15.25 6.18
CA GLU A 29 2.50 15.84 4.86
C GLU A 29 2.71 14.80 3.74
N SER A 30 3.02 13.54 4.09
CA SER A 30 3.16 12.42 3.15
C SER A 30 1.82 11.81 2.75
N PHE A 31 0.73 12.21 3.41
CA PHE A 31 -0.60 11.75 3.04
C PHE A 31 -1.04 12.48 1.78
N ILE A 32 -1.42 11.71 0.76
CA ILE A 32 -1.98 12.23 -0.49
C ILE A 32 -3.30 13.00 -0.22
N TYR A 33 -3.92 12.78 0.95
CA TYR A 33 -5.21 13.37 1.35
C TYR A 33 -5.26 13.81 2.83
N SER A 34 -6.11 14.81 3.15
CA SER A 34 -6.21 15.50 4.45
C SER A 34 -6.61 14.62 5.66
N ASP A 35 -6.33 15.11 6.89
CA ASP A 35 -6.60 14.48 8.20
C ASP A 35 -7.97 13.75 8.35
N ASP A 36 -9.05 14.24 7.75
CA ASP A 36 -10.38 13.63 7.81
C ASP A 36 -10.47 12.24 7.13
N MET A 37 -9.49 11.86 6.29
CA MET A 37 -9.49 10.57 5.58
C MET A 37 -8.92 9.40 6.39
N TYR A 38 -8.35 9.63 7.57
CA TYR A 38 -7.79 8.55 8.40
C TYR A 38 -8.82 7.47 8.74
N ILE A 39 -10.09 7.88 8.92
CA ILE A 39 -11.21 6.98 9.21
C ILE A 39 -11.65 6.23 7.94
N GLY A 40 -11.76 6.92 6.80
CA GLY A 40 -12.16 6.31 5.52
C GLY A 40 -11.13 5.32 4.98
N ARG A 41 -9.83 5.58 5.20
CA ARG A 41 -8.71 4.74 4.75
C ARG A 41 -8.75 3.34 5.36
N ASN A 42 -9.04 3.23 6.66
CA ASN A 42 -9.11 1.93 7.34
C ASN A 42 -10.25 1.05 6.79
N ASP A 43 -11.38 1.65 6.43
CA ASP A 43 -12.50 0.93 5.82
C ASP A 43 -12.19 0.53 4.38
N SER A 44 -11.48 1.37 3.61
CA SER A 44 -10.95 1.03 2.29
C SER A 44 -9.97 -0.16 2.35
N CYS A 45 -9.03 -0.17 3.31
CA CYS A 45 -8.09 -1.28 3.49
C CYS A 45 -8.78 -2.59 3.86
N ARG A 46 -9.80 -2.54 4.72
CA ARG A 46 -10.62 -3.72 5.07
C ARG A 46 -11.38 -4.25 3.85
N THR A 47 -11.92 -3.35 3.03
CA THR A 47 -12.64 -3.69 1.81
C THR A 47 -11.70 -4.34 0.80
N ALA A 48 -10.50 -3.78 0.58
CA ALA A 48 -9.48 -4.38 -0.28
C ALA A 48 -9.00 -5.74 0.24
N LEU A 49 -8.83 -5.91 1.56
CA LEU A 49 -8.51 -7.22 2.17
C LEU A 49 -9.61 -8.25 1.90
N TYR A 50 -10.88 -7.86 2.03
CA TYR A 50 -12.00 -8.75 1.71
C TYR A 50 -12.04 -9.12 0.23
N ALA A 51 -11.73 -8.16 -0.67
CA ALA A 51 -11.65 -8.40 -2.11
C ALA A 51 -10.53 -9.38 -2.51
N ILE A 52 -9.39 -9.37 -1.80
CA ILE A 52 -8.31 -10.35 -2.02
C ILE A 52 -8.79 -11.78 -1.76
N ASP A 53 -9.58 -11.97 -0.70
CA ASP A 53 -10.06 -13.29 -0.29
C ASP A 53 -11.35 -13.72 -1.01
N ASN A 54 -12.04 -12.79 -1.69
CA ASN A 54 -13.34 -13.03 -2.31
C ASN A 54 -13.40 -12.49 -3.75
N LYS A 55 -13.22 -13.40 -4.73
CA LYS A 55 -13.23 -13.08 -6.16
C LYS A 55 -14.57 -12.53 -6.66
N GLU A 56 -15.69 -13.06 -6.17
CA GLU A 56 -17.02 -12.58 -6.57
C GLU A 56 -17.22 -11.14 -6.10
N PHE A 57 -16.80 -10.84 -4.86
CA PHE A 57 -16.81 -9.48 -4.36
C PHE A 57 -15.88 -8.56 -5.14
N LEU A 58 -14.67 -9.01 -5.50
CA LEU A 58 -13.74 -8.20 -6.30
C LEU A 58 -14.32 -7.84 -7.69
N GLU A 59 -15.03 -8.77 -8.32
CA GLU A 59 -15.71 -8.52 -9.59
C GLU A 59 -16.81 -7.45 -9.46
N ASP A 60 -17.57 -7.47 -8.36
CA ASP A 60 -18.60 -6.47 -8.05
C ASP A 60 -18.02 -5.12 -7.57
N PHE A 61 -16.94 -5.18 -6.80
CA PHE A 61 -16.27 -4.01 -6.19
C PHE A 61 -15.50 -3.18 -7.21
N GLY A 62 -15.01 -3.80 -8.29
CA GLY A 62 -14.22 -3.12 -9.31
C GLY A 62 -12.72 -3.33 -9.12
N GLU A 63 -12.08 -3.86 -10.16
CA GLU A 63 -10.63 -4.08 -10.18
C GLU A 63 -9.86 -2.75 -10.12
N GLU A 64 -10.39 -1.69 -10.72
CA GLU A 64 -9.79 -0.35 -10.72
C GLU A 64 -9.79 0.25 -9.30
N GLU A 65 -10.93 0.25 -8.62
CA GLU A 65 -11.06 0.73 -7.23
C GLU A 65 -10.15 -0.06 -6.27
N PHE A 66 -10.03 -1.38 -6.46
CA PHE A 66 -9.06 -2.18 -5.72
C PHE A 66 -7.61 -1.74 -5.99
N GLU A 67 -7.24 -1.54 -7.24
CA GLU A 67 -5.90 -1.12 -7.64
C GLU A 67 -5.56 0.28 -7.12
N GLU A 68 -6.53 1.21 -7.05
CA GLU A 68 -6.35 2.53 -6.44
C GLU A 68 -5.99 2.45 -4.97
N ILE A 69 -6.79 1.69 -4.19
CA ILE A 69 -6.54 1.50 -2.76
C ILE A 69 -5.16 0.88 -2.55
N VAL A 70 -4.83 -0.18 -3.28
CA VAL A 70 -3.52 -0.83 -3.13
C VAL A 70 -2.38 0.13 -3.49
N TRP A 71 -2.53 0.93 -4.53
CA TRP A 71 -1.50 1.89 -4.93
C TRP A 71 -1.26 2.97 -3.87
N ASP A 72 -2.33 3.58 -3.35
CA ASP A 72 -2.24 4.59 -2.28
C ASP A 72 -1.53 4.04 -1.04
N GLU A 73 -1.85 2.80 -0.67
CA GLU A 73 -1.30 2.13 0.49
C GLU A 73 0.18 1.77 0.32
N LEU A 74 0.57 1.33 -0.89
CA LEU A 74 1.97 1.09 -1.21
C LEU A 74 2.79 2.38 -1.24
N LYS A 75 2.20 3.50 -1.70
CA LYS A 75 2.85 4.81 -1.68
C LYS A 75 3.14 5.29 -0.27
N LEU A 76 2.17 5.21 0.63
CA LEU A 76 2.43 5.56 2.03
C LEU A 76 3.45 4.62 2.69
N TYR A 77 3.42 3.33 2.32
CA TYR A 77 4.42 2.38 2.81
C TYR A 77 5.83 2.68 2.28
N GLU A 78 5.97 3.13 1.04
CA GLU A 78 7.23 3.64 0.48
C GLU A 78 7.79 4.79 1.33
N ASP A 79 6.97 5.78 1.65
CA ASP A 79 7.37 6.94 2.47
C ASP A 79 7.77 6.52 3.90
N TYR A 80 7.00 5.62 4.50
CA TYR A 80 7.33 5.03 5.80
C TYR A 80 8.69 4.32 5.81
N LEU A 81 9.01 3.59 4.74
CA LEU A 81 10.31 2.92 4.61
C LEU A 81 11.45 3.94 4.49
N TYR A 82 11.26 5.03 3.75
CA TYR A 82 12.23 6.12 3.68
C TYR A 82 12.47 6.78 5.04
N GLU A 83 11.41 7.03 5.80
CA GLU A 83 11.54 7.54 7.16
C GLU A 83 12.28 6.59 8.09
N LYS A 84 11.99 5.28 8.00
CA LYS A 84 12.70 4.26 8.76
C LYS A 84 14.17 4.17 8.37
N GLN A 85 14.47 4.25 7.08
CA GLN A 85 15.84 4.21 6.57
C GLN A 85 16.68 5.36 7.14
N ALA A 86 16.10 6.55 7.21
CA ALA A 86 16.77 7.73 7.77
C ALA A 86 17.09 7.60 9.28
N LYS A 87 16.38 6.71 9.99
CA LYS A 87 16.45 6.54 11.46
C LYS A 87 17.14 5.23 11.90
N SER A 88 17.54 4.34 10.99
CA SER A 88 17.97 2.96 11.31
C SER A 88 19.37 2.61 10.83
N GLU A 89 20.07 1.76 11.58
CA GLU A 89 21.34 1.13 11.18
C GLU A 89 21.13 0.00 10.14
N GLU A 90 19.91 -0.52 9.99
CA GLU A 90 19.52 -1.57 9.02
C GLU A 90 19.20 -1.02 7.61
N SER A 91 20.00 -0.05 7.14
CA SER A 91 19.70 0.71 5.91
C SER A 91 19.72 -0.14 4.63
N GLU A 92 20.50 -1.22 4.58
CA GLU A 92 20.58 -2.10 3.40
C GLU A 92 19.30 -2.91 3.20
N GLU A 93 18.77 -3.57 4.24
CA GLU A 93 17.52 -4.36 4.14
C GLU A 93 16.32 -3.47 3.79
N ILE A 94 16.28 -2.24 4.32
CA ILE A 94 15.22 -1.28 4.01
C ILE A 94 15.32 -0.82 2.54
N SER A 95 16.53 -0.64 2.00
CA SER A 95 16.74 -0.29 0.58
C SER A 95 16.20 -1.34 -0.39
N GLU A 96 16.39 -2.63 -0.06
CA GLU A 96 15.87 -3.73 -0.85
C GLU A 96 14.34 -3.72 -0.85
N LYS A 97 13.72 -3.55 0.33
CA LYS A 97 12.25 -3.44 0.45
C LYS A 97 11.68 -2.25 -0.32
N ILE A 98 12.32 -1.08 -0.27
CA ILE A 98 11.93 0.09 -1.07
C ILE A 98 11.94 -0.24 -2.56
N THR A 99 12.98 -0.94 -3.02
CA THR A 99 13.11 -1.34 -4.43
C THR A 99 12.00 -2.30 -4.86
N GLU A 100 11.63 -3.25 -4.00
CA GLU A 100 10.50 -4.16 -4.24
C GLU A 100 9.17 -3.42 -4.31
N VAL A 101 8.89 -2.54 -3.35
CA VAL A 101 7.67 -1.73 -3.30
C VAL A 101 7.55 -0.85 -4.54
N LYS A 102 8.62 -0.16 -4.95
CA LYS A 102 8.64 0.67 -6.17
C LYS A 102 8.31 -0.13 -7.44
N LYS A 103 8.84 -1.35 -7.58
CA LYS A 103 8.52 -2.22 -8.71
C LYS A 103 7.03 -2.57 -8.72
N LEU A 104 6.46 -2.83 -7.56
CA LEU A 104 5.05 -3.17 -7.42
C LEU A 104 4.14 -1.98 -7.72
N ILE A 105 4.46 -0.79 -7.21
CA ILE A 105 3.76 0.47 -7.52
C ILE A 105 3.71 0.69 -9.04
N LYS A 106 4.86 0.62 -9.72
CA LYS A 106 4.95 0.78 -11.18
C LYS A 106 4.16 -0.27 -11.96
N LYS A 107 4.05 -1.48 -11.40
CA LYS A 107 3.27 -2.56 -12.01
C LYS A 107 1.77 -2.29 -11.92
N ILE A 108 1.31 -1.65 -10.84
CA ILE A 108 -0.10 -1.35 -10.59
C ILE A 108 -0.53 -0.11 -11.37
N LYS A 109 0.15 1.03 -11.20
CA LYS A 109 -0.08 2.25 -11.99
C LYS A 109 1.24 2.71 -12.63
N PRO A 110 1.53 2.34 -13.90
CA PRO A 110 2.78 2.68 -14.58
C PRO A 110 2.89 4.14 -15.03
N TYR A 111 1.79 4.90 -14.99
CA TYR A 111 1.70 6.26 -15.52
C TYR A 111 1.63 7.37 -14.46
N ASP A 112 1.60 7.03 -13.17
CA ASP A 112 1.58 8.00 -12.05
C ASP A 112 3.00 8.46 -11.62
N GLU A 113 3.88 8.74 -12.59
CA GLU A 113 5.19 9.40 -12.36
C GLU A 113 5.17 10.90 -12.68
#